data_AF-A0A2M4CPQ3-F1
#
_entry.id   AF-A0A2M4CPQ3-F1
#
_cell.length_a   1.000
_cell.length_b   1.000
_cell.length_c   1.000
_cell.angle_alpha   90.00
_cell.angle_beta   90.00
_cell.angle_gamma   90.00
#
_symmetry.space_group_name_H-M   'P 1'
#
loop_
_entity.id
_entity.type
_entity.pdbx_description
1 polymer ?
#
loop_
_entity_poly.entity_id
_entity_poly.type
_entity_poly.pdbx_seq_one_letter_code
_entity_poly.pdbx_strand_id
1 'polypeptide(L)'
;WRRDVEMIKELGVDIYRFSLSWSRILPTGISNEINPKGIEYYNNLIDELLSKGITPMVTLYHWDTPQRLQELGGFTNRLIVGYFREYARVAFEHFGDRVKIWTTFNEPPQTCRLPYEYGSFAPGQAFPGIYTYLCSHNLLLSHAEAVELYRTEFQPKQGGQIGITVDGSWAEPVSETEREASDLTMQYLVGSAMLYVPHAYDWLIAFSFCPSQFGIYMHPIYSETGNYPPVIIERIAKLSQEQGFAKSRLPEFTPEEIAKLKGSSDFFGYNGYTTNLVYMNDEANSANFREPSFDHDRNTVDYQDDRWPSTGSSWLKVNPRGMYNVLNWIRREYNNPPVWVTENGVSDRGGTRDVQRVQYFKDYLNAILDAIDDGCDVRGYVAWSLMDNFEWLAGLTERFGLYYVDYTDPARTRYAKSSARAFGNIVRNRMIDPNDMPEPEIYIPGPGETPATTTIHPTTTVRATTTNTDDDDGDDDGSATGLMISKILLAAGIGVTVLLIADY
;
A
#
# COMPACT_ATOMS: atom_id res chain seq x y z
N TRP A 1 20.45 -0.78 -5.40
CA TRP A 1 19.85 -1.87 -6.19
C TRP A 1 20.53 -3.22 -5.96
N ARG A 2 21.85 -3.43 -6.21
CA ARG A 2 22.49 -4.76 -5.98
C ARG A 2 22.31 -5.29 -4.55
N ARG A 3 22.65 -4.47 -3.54
CA ARG A 3 22.42 -4.82 -2.13
C ARG A 3 20.94 -5.06 -1.82
N ASP A 4 20.03 -4.39 -2.52
CA ASP A 4 18.60 -4.58 -2.34
C ASP A 4 18.19 -5.99 -2.80
N VAL A 5 18.70 -6.47 -3.94
CA VAL A 5 18.47 -7.84 -4.41
C VAL A 5 19.07 -8.89 -3.48
N GLU A 6 20.23 -8.62 -2.87
CA GLU A 6 20.79 -9.50 -1.83
C GLU A 6 19.86 -9.62 -0.63
N MET A 7 19.35 -8.51 -0.09
CA MET A 7 18.39 -8.51 1.04
C MET A 7 17.09 -9.24 0.69
N ILE A 8 16.57 -9.05 -0.53
CA ILE A 8 15.38 -9.77 -0.99
C ILE A 8 15.65 -11.28 -1.04
N LYS A 9 16.85 -11.68 -1.49
CA LYS A 9 17.25 -13.09 -1.49
C LYS A 9 17.45 -13.65 -0.08
N GLU A 10 18.00 -12.87 0.84
CA GLU A 10 18.14 -13.21 2.26
C GLU A 10 16.78 -13.47 2.93
N LEU A 11 15.77 -12.63 2.63
CA LEU A 11 14.40 -12.83 3.10
C LEU A 11 13.75 -14.09 2.51
N GLY A 12 14.16 -14.50 1.31
CA GLY A 12 13.63 -15.68 0.63
C GLY A 12 12.25 -15.48 -0.01
N VAL A 13 11.84 -14.23 -0.25
CA VAL A 13 10.56 -13.89 -0.89
C VAL A 13 10.54 -14.25 -2.38
N ASP A 14 9.35 -14.49 -2.90
CA ASP A 14 9.10 -14.91 -4.29
C ASP A 14 9.06 -13.71 -5.24
N ILE A 15 8.60 -12.55 -4.74
CA ILE A 15 8.23 -11.38 -5.54
C ILE A 15 8.86 -10.12 -4.95
N TYR A 16 9.34 -9.24 -5.82
CA TYR A 16 9.73 -7.89 -5.44
C TYR A 16 8.91 -6.85 -6.20
N ARG A 17 8.15 -6.06 -5.45
CA ARG A 17 7.35 -4.96 -5.99
C ARG A 17 8.14 -3.66 -5.93
N PHE A 18 8.30 -3.00 -7.07
CA PHE A 18 8.94 -1.69 -7.15
C PHE A 18 8.25 -0.80 -8.18
N SER A 19 8.46 0.52 -8.07
CA SER A 19 7.95 1.47 -9.04
C SER A 19 9.00 1.89 -10.07
N LEU A 20 8.52 2.16 -11.28
CA LEU A 20 9.27 2.94 -12.26
C LEU A 20 9.10 4.42 -11.96
N SER A 21 10.15 5.19 -12.23
CA SER A 21 10.07 6.63 -12.14
C SER A 21 9.85 7.23 -13.52
N TRP A 22 8.70 7.88 -13.70
CA TRP A 22 8.31 8.42 -15.00
C TRP A 22 9.35 9.42 -15.50
N SER A 23 9.72 10.40 -14.68
CA SER A 23 10.72 11.41 -15.04
C SER A 23 12.13 10.83 -15.28
N ARG A 24 12.45 9.66 -14.72
CA ARG A 24 13.73 8.98 -14.99
C ARG A 24 13.77 8.35 -16.37
N ILE A 25 12.64 7.80 -16.83
CA ILE A 25 12.51 7.14 -18.14
C ILE A 25 12.25 8.18 -19.24
N LEU A 26 11.35 9.12 -19.00
CA LEU A 26 10.97 10.22 -19.89
C LEU A 26 11.20 11.57 -19.18
N PRO A 27 12.41 12.17 -19.25
CA PRO A 27 12.74 13.41 -18.54
C PRO A 27 11.87 14.61 -18.88
N THR A 28 11.35 14.67 -20.11
CA THR A 28 10.41 15.70 -20.56
C THR A 28 8.96 15.40 -20.16
N GLY A 29 8.69 14.19 -19.65
CA GLY A 29 7.37 13.63 -19.38
C GLY A 29 6.69 12.96 -20.58
N ILE A 30 7.18 13.17 -21.80
CA ILE A 30 6.58 12.62 -23.04
C ILE A 30 7.60 11.77 -23.81
N SER A 31 7.12 10.95 -24.74
CA SER A 31 7.93 9.93 -25.42
C SER A 31 8.96 10.45 -26.45
N ASN A 32 9.14 11.78 -26.55
CA ASN A 32 10.10 12.39 -27.49
C ASN A 32 11.57 12.14 -27.11
N GLU A 33 11.83 11.90 -25.82
CA GLU A 33 13.17 11.64 -25.29
C GLU A 33 13.10 10.52 -24.26
N ILE A 34 13.61 9.35 -24.64
CA ILE A 34 13.77 8.20 -23.74
C ILE A 34 15.19 8.24 -23.18
N ASN A 35 15.32 8.30 -21.85
CA ASN A 35 16.62 8.32 -21.19
C ASN A 35 17.23 6.90 -21.14
N PRO A 36 18.30 6.61 -21.89
CA PRO A 36 18.88 5.27 -21.96
C PRO A 36 19.43 4.79 -20.62
N LYS A 37 19.92 5.70 -19.75
CA LYS A 37 20.41 5.34 -18.41
C LYS A 37 19.28 4.96 -17.46
N GLY A 38 18.09 5.56 -17.64
CA GLY A 38 16.89 5.18 -16.92
C GLY A 38 16.47 3.76 -17.27
N ILE A 39 16.44 3.45 -18.58
CA ILE A 39 16.18 2.10 -19.09
C ILE A 39 17.23 1.09 -18.58
N GLU A 40 18.51 1.42 -18.67
CA GLU A 40 19.61 0.57 -18.20
C GLU A 40 19.50 0.24 -16.71
N TYR A 41 19.17 1.24 -15.86
CA TYR A 41 18.99 1.01 -14.43
C TYR A 41 17.92 -0.04 -14.14
N TYR A 42 16.74 0.09 -14.75
CA TYR A 42 15.63 -0.84 -14.52
C TYR A 42 15.90 -2.21 -15.14
N ASN A 43 16.53 -2.28 -16.32
CA ASN A 43 16.98 -3.55 -16.89
C ASN A 43 17.93 -4.29 -15.95
N ASN A 44 18.97 -3.60 -15.44
CA ASN A 44 19.94 -4.20 -14.53
C ASN A 44 19.28 -4.72 -13.24
N LEU A 45 18.32 -3.97 -12.67
CA LEU A 45 17.55 -4.43 -11.51
C LEU A 45 16.69 -5.66 -11.84
N ILE A 46 15.94 -5.62 -12.93
CA ILE A 46 15.08 -6.73 -13.39
C ILE A 46 15.89 -7.98 -13.66
N ASP A 47 17.01 -7.86 -14.37
CA ASP A 47 17.89 -8.97 -14.71
C ASP A 47 18.52 -9.60 -13.46
N GLU A 48 18.96 -8.78 -12.49
CA GLU A 48 19.51 -9.31 -11.25
C GLU A 48 18.43 -10.01 -10.41
N LEU A 49 17.22 -9.46 -10.29
CA LEU A 49 16.10 -10.11 -9.60
C LEU A 49 15.83 -11.49 -10.21
N LEU A 50 15.69 -11.56 -11.53
CA LEU A 50 15.45 -12.80 -12.26
C LEU A 50 16.61 -13.78 -12.12
N SER A 51 17.86 -13.30 -12.11
CA SER A 51 19.05 -14.14 -11.88
C SER A 51 19.03 -14.83 -10.52
N LYS A 52 18.31 -14.29 -9.54
CA LYS A 52 18.12 -14.88 -8.19
C LYS A 52 16.80 -15.63 -8.04
N GLY A 53 16.01 -15.73 -9.11
CA GLY A 53 14.69 -16.37 -9.12
C GLY A 53 13.60 -15.55 -8.46
N ILE A 54 13.76 -14.23 -8.38
CA ILE A 54 12.76 -13.31 -7.80
C ILE A 54 11.94 -12.71 -8.94
N THR A 55 10.61 -12.78 -8.83
CA THR A 55 9.71 -12.24 -9.85
C THR A 55 9.53 -10.73 -9.66
N PRO A 56 9.82 -9.90 -10.67
CA PRO A 56 9.56 -8.46 -10.59
C PRO A 56 8.06 -8.17 -10.78
N MET A 57 7.48 -7.46 -9.82
CA MET A 57 6.17 -6.82 -9.93
C MET A 57 6.38 -5.31 -10.08
N VAL A 58 5.94 -4.74 -11.19
CA VAL A 58 6.28 -3.35 -11.54
C VAL A 58 5.07 -2.44 -11.47
N THR A 59 5.18 -1.39 -10.67
CA THR A 59 4.22 -0.27 -10.65
C THR A 59 4.65 0.80 -11.63
N LEU A 60 3.81 1.13 -12.61
CA LEU A 60 4.11 2.17 -13.61
C LEU A 60 4.17 3.56 -12.97
N TYR A 61 3.23 3.87 -12.07
CA TYR A 61 3.14 5.18 -11.44
C TYR A 61 2.93 5.10 -9.93
N HIS A 62 3.81 5.75 -9.18
CA HIS A 62 3.78 5.84 -7.72
C HIS A 62 4.11 7.27 -7.26
N TRP A 63 3.21 8.19 -7.64
CA TRP A 63 3.11 9.58 -7.17
C TRP A 63 4.21 10.55 -7.64
N ASP A 64 5.00 10.16 -8.65
CA ASP A 64 6.14 10.93 -9.13
C ASP A 64 5.87 11.56 -10.51
N THR A 65 4.74 12.27 -10.63
CA THR A 65 4.36 12.99 -11.86
C THR A 65 5.51 13.91 -12.33
N PRO A 66 5.96 13.79 -13.60
CA PRO A 66 6.93 14.73 -14.16
C PRO A 66 6.44 16.17 -14.04
N GLN A 67 7.28 17.06 -13.50
CA GLN A 67 6.90 18.46 -13.24
C GLN A 67 6.36 19.18 -14.48
N ARG A 68 6.90 18.89 -15.68
CA ARG A 68 6.41 19.44 -16.95
C ARG A 68 4.96 19.08 -17.24
N LEU A 69 4.53 17.87 -16.89
CA LEU A 69 3.13 17.46 -17.03
C LEU A 69 2.27 18.11 -15.94
N GLN A 70 2.80 18.29 -14.74
CA GLN A 70 2.11 19.01 -13.67
C GLN A 70 1.88 20.49 -14.01
N GLU A 71 2.82 21.15 -14.71
CA GLU A 71 2.67 22.52 -15.23
C GLU A 71 1.54 22.64 -16.26
N LEU A 72 1.21 21.55 -16.97
CA LEU A 72 0.05 21.46 -17.86
C LEU A 72 -1.26 21.16 -17.09
N GLY A 73 -1.21 20.95 -15.78
CA GLY A 73 -2.34 20.58 -14.92
C GLY A 73 -2.20 19.19 -14.29
N GLY A 74 -1.27 18.36 -14.74
CA GLY A 74 -1.10 17.01 -14.23
C GLY A 74 -2.35 16.17 -14.45
N PHE A 75 -2.76 15.40 -13.44
CA PHE A 75 -3.94 14.53 -13.57
C PHE A 75 -5.27 15.27 -13.65
N THR A 76 -5.35 16.58 -13.35
CA THR A 76 -6.59 17.33 -13.59
C THR A 76 -6.79 17.71 -15.07
N ASN A 77 -5.76 17.55 -15.91
CA ASN A 77 -5.84 17.77 -17.35
C ASN A 77 -6.02 16.45 -18.11
N ARG A 78 -7.08 16.36 -18.90
CA ARG A 78 -7.44 15.17 -19.70
C ARG A 78 -6.34 14.70 -20.66
N LEU A 79 -5.44 15.59 -21.11
CA LEU A 79 -4.31 15.22 -21.97
C LEU A 79 -3.34 14.22 -21.31
N ILE A 80 -3.32 14.15 -19.96
CA ILE A 80 -2.49 13.19 -19.22
C ILE A 80 -2.76 11.74 -19.62
N VAL A 81 -3.99 11.43 -20.06
CA VAL A 81 -4.42 10.09 -20.47
C VAL A 81 -3.57 9.59 -21.65
N GLY A 82 -3.34 10.45 -22.64
CA GLY A 82 -2.49 10.14 -23.79
C GLY A 82 -1.02 10.00 -23.39
N TYR A 83 -0.51 10.92 -22.57
CA TYR A 83 0.88 10.87 -22.10
C TYR A 83 1.18 9.65 -21.24
N PHE A 84 0.23 9.24 -20.39
CA PHE A 84 0.37 8.02 -19.59
C PHE A 84 0.35 6.77 -20.48
N ARG A 85 -0.50 6.73 -21.52
CA ARG A 85 -0.50 5.64 -22.51
C ARG A 85 0.85 5.54 -23.23
N GLU A 86 1.44 6.66 -23.63
CA GLU A 86 2.78 6.69 -24.24
C GLU A 86 3.88 6.22 -23.28
N TYR A 87 3.83 6.66 -22.03
CA TYR A 87 4.75 6.21 -20.99
C TYR A 87 4.64 4.71 -20.73
N ALA A 88 3.41 4.19 -20.61
CA ALA A 88 3.16 2.76 -20.44
C ALA A 88 3.69 1.95 -21.63
N ARG A 89 3.53 2.45 -22.87
CA ARG A 89 4.11 1.83 -24.07
C ARG A 89 5.62 1.64 -23.94
N VAL A 90 6.34 2.71 -23.59
CA VAL A 90 7.80 2.66 -23.42
C VAL A 90 8.17 1.63 -22.35
N ALA A 91 7.46 1.58 -21.22
CA ALA A 91 7.70 0.58 -20.19
C ALA A 91 7.45 -0.87 -20.68
N PHE A 92 6.34 -1.12 -21.39
CA PHE A 92 6.03 -2.46 -21.91
C PHE A 92 7.01 -2.91 -22.99
N GLU A 93 7.46 -2.01 -23.86
CA GLU A 93 8.43 -2.31 -24.92
C GLU A 93 9.80 -2.69 -24.35
N HIS A 94 10.26 -1.97 -23.31
CA HIS A 94 11.60 -2.16 -22.77
C HIS A 94 11.70 -3.24 -21.69
N PHE A 95 10.62 -3.53 -20.97
CA PHE A 95 10.68 -4.41 -19.79
C PHE A 95 9.70 -5.58 -19.83
N GLY A 96 8.64 -5.53 -20.65
CA GLY A 96 7.56 -6.52 -20.62
C GLY A 96 7.93 -7.90 -21.17
N ASP A 97 9.07 -8.03 -21.85
CA ASP A 97 9.66 -9.33 -22.19
C ASP A 97 9.97 -10.16 -20.93
N ARG A 98 10.32 -9.49 -19.82
CA ARG A 98 10.72 -10.09 -18.53
C ARG A 98 9.72 -9.84 -17.40
N VAL A 99 9.08 -8.67 -17.36
CA VAL A 99 8.10 -8.31 -16.32
C VAL A 99 6.72 -8.88 -16.66
N LYS A 100 6.17 -9.68 -15.75
CA LYS A 100 4.89 -10.38 -15.94
C LYS A 100 3.76 -9.92 -15.02
N ILE A 101 4.04 -9.03 -14.06
CA ILE A 101 3.04 -8.50 -13.14
C ILE A 101 3.16 -6.98 -13.15
N TRP A 102 2.14 -6.32 -13.69
CA TRP A 102 2.08 -4.87 -13.81
C TRP A 102 0.98 -4.29 -12.92
N THR A 103 1.26 -3.18 -12.25
CA THR A 103 0.26 -2.31 -11.66
C THR A 103 0.34 -0.93 -12.32
N THR A 104 -0.77 -0.40 -12.81
CA THR A 104 -0.76 0.92 -13.47
C THR A 104 -0.51 2.04 -12.46
N PHE A 105 -1.29 2.08 -11.39
CA PHE A 105 -1.24 3.12 -10.36
C PHE A 105 -1.11 2.48 -8.99
N ASN A 106 -0.33 3.11 -8.11
CA ASN A 106 -0.41 2.92 -6.67
C ASN A 106 -1.28 4.00 -6.05
N GLU A 107 -2.26 3.60 -5.23
CA GLU A 107 -3.05 4.47 -4.36
C GLU A 107 -3.47 5.79 -5.01
N PRO A 108 -4.38 5.73 -6.01
CA PRO A 108 -4.95 6.92 -6.64
C PRO A 108 -5.41 8.03 -5.67
N PRO A 109 -5.99 7.76 -4.48
CA PRO A 109 -6.34 8.81 -3.51
C PRO A 109 -5.16 9.71 -3.11
N GLN A 110 -3.93 9.20 -3.08
CA GLN A 110 -2.75 9.98 -2.68
C GLN A 110 -2.31 10.95 -3.77
N THR A 111 -2.59 10.61 -5.03
CA THR A 111 -2.36 11.49 -6.18
C THR A 111 -3.51 12.46 -6.42
N CYS A 112 -4.74 12.07 -6.09
CA CYS A 112 -5.92 12.84 -6.48
C CYS A 112 -6.63 13.56 -5.34
N ARG A 113 -6.67 13.00 -4.13
CA ARG A 113 -7.37 13.64 -3.00
C ARG A 113 -6.39 14.42 -2.14
N LEU A 114 -5.32 13.81 -1.65
CA LEU A 114 -4.44 14.50 -0.71
C LEU A 114 -3.88 15.85 -1.23
N PRO A 115 -3.40 15.96 -2.48
CA PRO A 115 -2.91 17.24 -2.98
C PRO A 115 -4.00 18.23 -3.37
N TYR A 116 -5.13 17.76 -3.89
CA TYR A 116 -6.15 18.64 -4.45
C TYR A 116 -7.29 18.94 -3.49
N GLU A 117 -7.58 18.07 -2.52
CA GLU A 117 -8.57 18.32 -1.47
C GLU A 117 -7.96 19.12 -0.31
N TYR A 118 -6.82 18.62 0.20
CA TYR A 118 -6.21 19.12 1.44
C TYR A 118 -4.94 19.93 1.22
N GLY A 119 -4.29 19.78 0.05
CA GLY A 119 -2.99 20.42 -0.21
C GLY A 119 -1.83 19.80 0.56
N SER A 120 -2.02 18.62 1.17
CA SER A 120 -1.00 18.00 2.04
C SER A 120 0.10 17.32 1.25
N PHE A 121 -0.18 16.78 0.06
CA PHE A 121 0.81 16.11 -0.80
C PHE A 121 1.09 16.93 -2.05
N ALA A 122 2.16 16.59 -2.80
CA ALA A 122 2.44 17.23 -4.09
C ALA A 122 1.30 16.97 -5.09
N PRO A 123 0.82 17.97 -5.85
CA PRO A 123 1.34 19.35 -6.00
C PRO A 123 0.86 20.41 -4.99
N GLY A 124 0.07 20.07 -3.97
CA GLY A 124 -0.27 20.98 -2.86
C GLY A 124 -1.23 22.11 -3.22
N GLN A 125 -2.26 21.85 -4.03
CA GLN A 125 -3.11 22.90 -4.62
C GLN A 125 -4.39 23.22 -3.82
N ALA A 126 -4.89 22.32 -2.95
CA ALA A 126 -6.04 22.55 -2.06
C ALA A 126 -7.26 23.24 -2.73
N PHE A 127 -7.76 22.62 -3.81
CA PHE A 127 -8.99 22.95 -4.52
C PHE A 127 -10.08 21.88 -4.27
N PRO A 128 -10.75 21.91 -3.11
CA PRO A 128 -11.63 20.83 -2.66
C PRO A 128 -12.90 20.70 -3.49
N GLY A 129 -13.40 19.46 -3.57
CA GLY A 129 -14.68 19.14 -4.18
C GLY A 129 -14.77 19.25 -5.70
N ILE A 130 -13.68 19.58 -6.40
CA ILE A 130 -13.64 19.62 -7.88
C ILE A 130 -12.41 18.90 -8.43
N TYR A 131 -11.21 19.32 -8.03
CA TYR A 131 -9.98 18.81 -8.67
C TYR A 131 -9.71 17.36 -8.31
N THR A 132 -10.11 16.93 -7.11
CA THR A 132 -10.12 15.51 -6.72
C THR A 132 -10.87 14.66 -7.74
N TYR A 133 -12.10 15.04 -8.11
CA TYR A 133 -12.91 14.27 -9.07
C TYR A 133 -12.34 14.32 -10.50
N LEU A 134 -11.83 15.48 -10.95
CA LEU A 134 -11.16 15.59 -12.25
C LEU A 134 -9.92 14.69 -12.32
N CYS A 135 -9.10 14.70 -11.27
CA CYS A 135 -7.93 13.85 -11.17
C CYS A 135 -8.32 12.38 -11.18
N SER A 136 -9.26 11.97 -10.32
CA SER A 136 -9.71 10.58 -10.22
C SER A 136 -10.24 10.05 -11.55
N HIS A 137 -11.03 10.87 -12.26
CA HIS A 137 -11.59 10.53 -13.55
C HIS A 137 -10.50 10.31 -14.61
N ASN A 138 -9.57 11.26 -14.76
CA ASN A 138 -8.50 11.14 -15.75
C ASN A 138 -7.50 10.01 -15.40
N LEU A 139 -7.26 9.75 -14.12
CA LEU A 139 -6.42 8.64 -13.67
C LEU A 139 -7.06 7.28 -14.04
N LEU A 140 -8.36 7.10 -13.81
CA LEU A 140 -9.08 5.89 -14.22
C LEU A 140 -9.01 5.67 -15.73
N LEU A 141 -9.17 6.73 -16.52
CA LEU A 141 -9.05 6.64 -17.97
C LEU A 141 -7.62 6.34 -18.43
N SER A 142 -6.62 6.90 -17.74
CA SER A 142 -5.22 6.57 -17.96
C SER A 142 -4.96 5.09 -17.68
N HIS A 143 -5.57 4.53 -16.65
CA HIS A 143 -5.52 3.10 -16.34
C HIS A 143 -6.15 2.26 -17.46
N ALA A 144 -7.38 2.59 -17.87
CA ALA A 144 -8.08 1.86 -18.92
C ALA A 144 -7.30 1.86 -20.25
N GLU A 145 -6.73 3.01 -20.64
CA GLU A 145 -5.90 3.12 -21.84
C GLU A 145 -4.62 2.28 -21.75
N ALA A 146 -3.93 2.29 -20.60
CA ALA A 146 -2.73 1.45 -20.42
C ALA A 146 -3.06 -0.05 -20.44
N VAL A 147 -4.20 -0.46 -19.89
CA VAL A 147 -4.64 -1.86 -19.91
C VAL A 147 -5.05 -2.29 -21.31
N GLU A 148 -5.84 -1.48 -22.02
CA GLU A 148 -6.20 -1.74 -23.42
C GLU A 148 -4.95 -1.88 -24.28
N LEU A 149 -3.99 -0.96 -24.13
CA LEU A 149 -2.68 -1.02 -24.79
C LEU A 149 -1.97 -2.35 -24.52
N TYR A 150 -1.85 -2.72 -23.24
CA TYR A 150 -1.17 -3.95 -22.85
C TYR A 150 -1.85 -5.18 -23.46
N ARG A 151 -3.16 -5.32 -23.25
CA ARG A 151 -3.95 -6.48 -23.71
C ARG A 151 -3.94 -6.65 -25.23
N THR A 152 -3.96 -5.54 -25.98
CA THR A 152 -4.05 -5.59 -27.45
C THR A 152 -2.69 -5.77 -28.12
N GLU A 153 -1.65 -5.08 -27.64
CA GLU A 153 -0.37 -5.02 -28.35
C GLU A 153 0.74 -5.89 -27.74
N PHE A 154 0.69 -6.12 -26.42
CA PHE A 154 1.81 -6.70 -25.67
C PHE A 154 1.50 -8.05 -25.03
N GLN A 155 0.34 -8.21 -24.39
CA GLN A 155 -0.06 -9.42 -23.67
C GLN A 155 -0.01 -10.69 -24.54
N PRO A 156 -0.41 -10.70 -25.83
CA PRO A 156 -0.30 -11.89 -26.67
C PRO A 156 1.13 -12.39 -26.87
N LYS A 157 2.12 -11.50 -26.75
CA LYS A 157 3.56 -11.83 -26.90
C LYS A 157 4.26 -12.01 -25.56
N GLN A 158 3.84 -11.24 -24.55
CA GLN A 158 4.52 -11.14 -23.26
C GLN A 158 3.92 -12.03 -22.19
N GLY A 159 2.63 -12.37 -22.28
CA GLY A 159 1.96 -13.30 -21.36
C GLY A 159 1.91 -12.86 -19.90
N GLY A 160 1.99 -11.56 -19.62
CA GLY A 160 1.86 -11.03 -18.26
C GLY A 160 0.42 -10.64 -17.89
N GLN A 161 0.27 -10.15 -16.67
CA GLN A 161 -0.96 -9.64 -16.08
C GLN A 161 -0.82 -8.16 -15.75
N ILE A 162 -1.92 -7.42 -15.83
CA ILE A 162 -1.98 -6.00 -15.49
C ILE A 162 -3.18 -5.71 -14.58
N GLY A 163 -2.94 -4.90 -13.55
CA GLY A 163 -4.00 -4.43 -12.66
C GLY A 163 -3.73 -3.05 -12.10
N ILE A 164 -4.45 -2.71 -11.03
CA ILE A 164 -4.32 -1.45 -10.29
C ILE A 164 -4.28 -1.73 -8.80
N THR A 165 -3.50 -0.94 -8.06
CA THR A 165 -3.42 -1.01 -6.60
C THR A 165 -4.13 0.19 -6.00
N VAL A 166 -5.11 -0.05 -5.12
CA VAL A 166 -5.80 0.99 -4.36
C VAL A 166 -5.72 0.66 -2.88
N ASP A 167 -5.49 1.67 -2.05
CA ASP A 167 -5.53 1.55 -0.61
C ASP A 167 -6.97 1.53 -0.08
N GLY A 168 -7.14 0.91 1.09
CA GLY A 168 -8.41 0.83 1.79
C GLY A 168 -8.28 0.47 3.25
N SER A 169 -8.75 1.32 4.15
CA SER A 169 -9.02 0.93 5.53
C SER A 169 -10.42 0.33 5.64
N TRP A 170 -10.59 -0.64 6.53
CA TRP A 170 -11.94 -1.10 6.88
C TRP A 170 -12.69 0.02 7.60
N ALA A 171 -13.94 0.27 7.18
CA ALA A 171 -14.85 1.20 7.82
C ALA A 171 -15.76 0.44 8.81
N GLU A 172 -15.30 0.27 10.04
CA GLU A 172 -16.06 -0.40 11.09
C GLU A 172 -17.16 0.53 11.61
N PRO A 173 -18.45 0.17 11.58
CA PRO A 173 -19.50 1.03 12.13
C PRO A 173 -19.34 1.16 13.65
N VAL A 174 -19.48 2.37 14.22
CA VAL A 174 -19.38 2.57 15.69
C VAL A 174 -20.46 1.81 16.47
N SER A 175 -21.56 1.46 15.81
CA SER A 175 -22.63 0.65 16.36
C SER A 175 -23.46 0.00 15.24
N GLU A 176 -24.32 -0.96 15.60
CA GLU A 176 -25.24 -1.62 14.66
C GLU A 176 -26.14 -0.65 13.87
N THR A 177 -26.48 0.51 14.45
CA THR A 177 -27.32 1.52 13.78
C THR A 177 -26.55 2.38 12.78
N GLU A 178 -25.21 2.33 12.80
CA GLU A 178 -24.32 3.09 11.90
C GLU A 178 -23.79 2.23 10.75
N ARG A 179 -24.43 1.09 10.46
CA ARG A 179 -24.07 0.25 9.31
C ARG A 179 -24.20 0.99 7.98
N GLU A 180 -25.18 1.89 7.86
CA GLU A 180 -25.30 2.74 6.66
C GLU A 180 -24.06 3.62 6.47
N ALA A 181 -23.49 4.16 7.56
CA ALA A 181 -22.24 4.92 7.48
C ALA A 181 -21.08 4.03 7.01
N SER A 182 -21.02 2.78 7.46
CA SER A 182 -20.03 1.79 6.99
C SER A 182 -20.21 1.50 5.50
N ASP A 183 -21.41 1.15 5.05
CA ASP A 183 -21.67 0.82 3.64
C ASP A 183 -21.43 2.02 2.72
N LEU A 184 -21.94 3.20 3.08
CA LEU A 184 -21.70 4.45 2.35
C LEU A 184 -20.22 4.77 2.32
N THR A 185 -19.54 4.63 3.46
CA THR A 185 -18.09 4.80 3.51
C THR A 185 -17.44 3.82 2.57
N MET A 186 -17.70 2.51 2.60
CA MET A 186 -17.04 1.54 1.73
C MET A 186 -17.24 1.84 0.23
N GLN A 187 -18.42 2.36 -0.16
CA GLN A 187 -18.72 2.76 -1.55
C GLN A 187 -17.95 4.01 -2.00
N TYR A 188 -17.74 4.99 -1.12
CA TYR A 188 -16.81 6.10 -1.41
C TYR A 188 -15.35 5.64 -1.29
N LEU A 189 -15.12 4.78 -0.30
CA LEU A 189 -14.09 4.83 0.74
C LEU A 189 -13.56 6.25 0.98
N VAL A 190 -13.54 6.68 2.25
CA VAL A 190 -12.74 7.76 2.85
C VAL A 190 -13.35 8.01 4.23
N GLY A 191 -12.60 8.72 5.05
CA GLY A 191 -12.74 8.95 6.47
C GLY A 191 -11.71 9.95 7.03
N SER A 192 -12.01 11.24 7.05
CA SER A 192 -11.57 12.05 8.21
C SER A 192 -12.50 13.22 8.44
N ALA A 193 -12.97 13.41 9.68
CA ALA A 193 -13.36 14.72 10.18
C ALA A 193 -12.12 15.57 10.46
N MET A 194 -11.90 16.60 9.64
CA MET A 194 -10.94 17.64 9.98
C MET A 194 -11.62 18.58 10.97
N LEU A 195 -11.38 18.37 12.28
CA LEU A 195 -11.54 19.45 13.25
C LEU A 195 -10.63 20.59 12.78
N TYR A 196 -11.25 21.66 12.27
CA TYR A 196 -10.57 22.82 11.70
C TYR A 196 -9.45 23.32 12.62
N VAL A 197 -8.19 23.12 12.20
CA VAL A 197 -7.02 23.69 12.86
C VAL A 197 -6.71 25.01 12.15
N PRO A 198 -6.91 26.19 12.77
CA PRO A 198 -6.85 27.48 12.08
C PRO A 198 -5.46 27.92 11.60
N HIS A 199 -4.41 27.12 11.81
CA HIS A 199 -3.04 27.55 11.57
C HIS A 199 -2.32 26.59 10.63
N ALA A 200 -1.84 27.15 9.53
CA ALA A 200 -1.02 26.52 8.48
C ALA A 200 0.39 26.08 8.94
N TYR A 201 0.55 25.69 10.21
CA TYR A 201 1.82 25.22 10.78
C TYR A 201 1.74 23.84 11.46
N ASP A 202 0.55 23.25 11.58
CA ASP A 202 0.36 21.86 12.09
C ASP A 202 0.15 20.85 10.95
N TRP A 203 1.02 20.90 9.92
CA TRP A 203 1.01 19.96 8.79
C TRP A 203 1.17 18.49 9.21
N LEU A 204 1.74 18.22 10.39
CA LEU A 204 1.85 16.88 10.98
C LEU A 204 0.48 16.29 11.37
N ILE A 205 -0.52 17.11 11.69
CA ILE A 205 -1.89 16.64 11.97
C ILE A 205 -2.62 16.33 10.65
N ALA A 206 -2.35 17.06 9.57
CA ALA A 206 -2.88 16.76 8.24
C ALA A 206 -2.32 15.45 7.64
N PHE A 207 -1.12 15.03 8.04
CA PHE A 207 -0.57 13.70 7.72
C PHE A 207 -1.28 12.57 8.49
N SER A 208 -1.95 12.91 9.60
CA SER A 208 -2.46 11.95 10.60
C SER A 208 -3.80 11.30 10.25
N PHE A 209 -4.38 11.59 9.08
CA PHE A 209 -5.71 11.09 8.73
C PHE A 209 -5.81 10.81 7.24
N CYS A 210 -5.25 9.68 6.80
CA CYS A 210 -5.41 9.19 5.43
C CYS A 210 -6.37 7.99 5.37
N PRO A 211 -7.66 8.24 5.15
CA PRO A 211 -8.60 7.20 4.77
C PRO A 211 -8.66 7.03 3.23
N SER A 212 -8.81 5.84 2.72
CA SER A 212 -8.62 5.59 1.27
C SER A 212 -9.93 5.70 0.46
N GLN A 213 -9.93 5.68 -0.89
CA GLN A 213 -11.11 5.75 -1.79
C GLN A 213 -11.38 4.49 -2.63
N PHE A 214 -11.43 3.34 -1.98
CA PHE A 214 -11.72 2.04 -2.55
C PHE A 214 -12.84 2.00 -3.59
N GLY A 215 -14.07 2.43 -3.28
CA GLY A 215 -15.19 2.23 -4.20
C GLY A 215 -15.19 3.16 -5.41
N ILE A 216 -14.75 4.43 -5.30
CA ILE A 216 -14.72 5.35 -6.46
C ILE A 216 -13.74 4.87 -7.56
N TYR A 217 -12.69 4.14 -7.20
CA TYR A 217 -11.71 3.60 -8.14
C TYR A 217 -11.99 2.15 -8.54
N MET A 218 -12.47 1.32 -7.61
CA MET A 218 -12.65 -0.11 -7.89
C MET A 218 -14.01 -0.42 -8.52
N HIS A 219 -15.07 0.32 -8.20
CA HIS A 219 -16.39 0.06 -8.79
C HIS A 219 -16.40 0.22 -10.33
N PRO A 220 -15.79 1.26 -10.95
CA PRO A 220 -15.71 1.35 -12.40
C PRO A 220 -15.05 0.16 -13.10
N ILE A 221 -14.17 -0.56 -12.39
CA ILE A 221 -13.36 -1.65 -12.93
C ILE A 221 -13.99 -3.02 -12.64
N TYR A 222 -14.47 -3.26 -11.42
CA TYR A 222 -14.86 -4.59 -10.95
C TYR A 222 -16.36 -4.81 -10.80
N SER A 223 -17.17 -3.75 -10.73
CA SER A 223 -18.61 -3.94 -10.60
C SER A 223 -19.22 -4.50 -11.88
N GLU A 224 -20.37 -5.16 -11.73
CA GLU A 224 -21.11 -5.67 -12.89
C GLU A 224 -21.64 -4.54 -13.79
N THR A 225 -21.86 -3.35 -13.25
CA THR A 225 -22.38 -2.20 -13.99
C THR A 225 -21.27 -1.36 -14.62
N GLY A 226 -20.04 -1.42 -14.10
CA GLY A 226 -19.02 -0.42 -14.35
C GLY A 226 -19.45 0.95 -13.80
N ASN A 227 -18.82 2.02 -14.31
CA ASN A 227 -19.09 3.40 -13.89
C ASN A 227 -18.82 3.67 -12.39
N TYR A 228 -18.97 4.92 -11.94
CA TYR A 228 -18.94 5.23 -10.52
C TYR A 228 -20.12 4.58 -9.77
N PRO A 229 -20.00 4.34 -8.45
CA PRO A 229 -21.12 3.86 -7.64
C PRO A 229 -22.33 4.80 -7.77
N PRO A 230 -23.56 4.28 -7.96
CA PRO A 230 -24.76 5.11 -8.14
C PRO A 230 -24.99 6.13 -7.02
N VAL A 231 -24.74 5.73 -5.77
CA VAL A 231 -24.88 6.61 -4.60
C VAL A 231 -23.97 7.85 -4.68
N ILE A 232 -22.76 7.70 -5.23
CA ILE A 232 -21.82 8.81 -5.42
C ILE A 232 -22.32 9.76 -6.50
N ILE A 233 -22.77 9.20 -7.63
CA ILE A 233 -23.28 9.99 -8.77
C ILE A 233 -24.47 10.84 -8.32
N GLU A 234 -25.47 10.20 -7.71
CA GLU A 234 -26.71 10.84 -7.27
C GLU A 234 -26.45 11.92 -6.21
N ARG A 235 -25.62 11.60 -5.21
CA ARG A 235 -25.32 12.52 -4.11
C ARG A 235 -24.54 13.74 -4.57
N ILE A 236 -23.47 13.56 -5.36
CA ILE A 236 -22.68 14.70 -5.84
C ILE A 236 -23.50 15.55 -6.83
N ALA A 237 -24.32 14.93 -7.69
CA ALA A 237 -25.19 15.67 -8.60
C ALA A 237 -26.19 16.55 -7.83
N LYS A 238 -26.85 15.99 -6.81
CA LYS A 238 -27.77 16.72 -5.93
C LYS A 238 -27.06 17.89 -5.23
N LEU A 239 -25.93 17.62 -4.57
CA LEU A 239 -25.18 18.65 -3.84
C LEU A 239 -24.65 19.73 -4.77
N SER A 240 -24.18 19.37 -5.96
CA SER A 240 -23.75 20.33 -6.98
C SER A 240 -24.88 21.27 -7.39
N GLN A 241 -26.09 20.74 -7.58
CA GLN A 241 -27.27 21.55 -7.89
C GLN A 241 -27.64 22.50 -6.73
N GLU A 242 -27.64 21.99 -5.50
CA GLU A 242 -27.93 22.78 -4.29
C GLU A 242 -26.89 23.89 -4.07
N GLN A 243 -25.63 23.63 -4.41
CA GLN A 243 -24.52 24.59 -4.34
C GLN A 243 -24.47 25.55 -5.56
N GLY A 244 -25.42 25.46 -6.49
CA GLY A 244 -25.54 26.38 -7.62
C GLY A 244 -24.64 26.08 -8.82
N PHE A 245 -24.03 24.89 -8.90
CA PHE A 245 -23.29 24.47 -10.09
C PHE A 245 -24.26 24.14 -11.23
N ALA A 246 -23.90 24.57 -12.44
CA ALA A 246 -24.70 24.27 -13.64
C ALA A 246 -24.64 22.79 -14.06
N LYS A 247 -23.65 22.04 -13.56
CA LYS A 247 -23.42 20.61 -13.82
C LYS A 247 -22.87 19.96 -12.55
N SER A 248 -22.96 18.63 -12.48
CA SER A 248 -22.29 17.86 -11.42
C SER A 248 -20.79 18.16 -11.37
N ARG A 249 -20.24 18.26 -10.15
CA ARG A 249 -18.79 18.36 -9.92
C ARG A 249 -18.06 17.04 -10.21
N LEU A 250 -18.76 15.90 -10.17
CA LEU A 250 -18.24 14.61 -10.61
C LEU A 250 -18.34 14.48 -12.13
N PRO A 251 -17.22 14.30 -12.87
CA PRO A 251 -17.28 14.07 -14.30
C PRO A 251 -18.01 12.77 -14.64
N GLU A 252 -18.76 12.77 -15.74
CA GLU A 252 -19.48 11.58 -16.22
C GLU A 252 -18.60 10.77 -17.18
N PHE A 253 -18.62 9.45 -17.04
CA PHE A 253 -18.03 8.57 -18.06
C PHE A 253 -18.99 8.41 -19.25
N THR A 254 -18.44 8.45 -20.45
CA THR A 254 -19.16 8.06 -21.67
C THR A 254 -19.41 6.55 -21.69
N PRO A 255 -20.40 6.04 -22.46
CA PRO A 255 -20.60 4.60 -22.63
C PRO A 255 -19.34 3.86 -23.10
N GLU A 256 -18.54 4.48 -23.95
CA GLU A 256 -17.27 3.95 -24.44
C GLU A 256 -16.23 3.85 -23.32
N GLU A 257 -16.14 4.87 -22.47
CA GLU A 257 -15.23 4.88 -21.31
C GLU A 257 -15.64 3.84 -20.27
N ILE A 258 -16.93 3.70 -19.98
CA ILE A 258 -17.46 2.66 -19.08
C ILE A 258 -17.08 1.27 -19.62
N ALA A 259 -17.26 1.04 -20.93
CA ALA A 259 -16.92 -0.23 -21.56
C ALA A 259 -15.41 -0.53 -21.51
N LYS A 260 -14.55 0.49 -21.60
CA LYS A 260 -13.09 0.34 -21.47
C LYS A 260 -12.65 0.06 -20.04
N LEU A 261 -13.29 0.68 -19.04
CA LEU A 261 -12.96 0.51 -17.61
C LEU A 261 -13.45 -0.82 -17.05
N LYS A 262 -14.66 -1.23 -17.41
CA LYS A 262 -15.26 -2.44 -16.88
C LYS A 262 -14.42 -3.67 -17.25
N GLY A 263 -13.91 -4.37 -16.24
CA GLY A 263 -13.03 -5.53 -16.40
C GLY A 263 -11.61 -5.19 -16.83
N SER A 264 -11.16 -3.93 -16.73
CA SER A 264 -9.81 -3.49 -17.10
C SER A 264 -8.72 -3.88 -16.10
N SER A 265 -8.85 -5.03 -15.42
CA SER A 265 -7.82 -5.53 -14.51
C SER A 265 -7.84 -7.04 -14.46
N ASP A 266 -6.66 -7.66 -14.40
CA ASP A 266 -6.48 -9.11 -14.29
C ASP A 266 -6.45 -9.58 -12.81
N PHE A 267 -6.17 -8.66 -11.88
CA PHE A 267 -6.16 -8.91 -10.44
C PHE A 267 -6.46 -7.63 -9.65
N PHE A 268 -7.02 -7.81 -8.45
CA PHE A 268 -7.35 -6.77 -7.50
C PHE A 268 -6.15 -6.45 -6.61
N GLY A 269 -5.44 -5.34 -6.87
CA GLY A 269 -4.37 -4.86 -6.00
C GLY A 269 -4.91 -4.06 -4.81
N TYR A 270 -4.58 -4.48 -3.61
CA TYR A 270 -5.08 -3.90 -2.36
C TYR A 270 -3.93 -3.52 -1.42
N ASN A 271 -3.90 -2.27 -0.97
CA ASN A 271 -3.05 -1.84 0.13
C ASN A 271 -3.89 -1.69 1.40
N GLY A 272 -3.54 -2.40 2.47
CA GLY A 272 -4.32 -2.40 3.71
C GLY A 272 -3.43 -2.29 4.93
N TYR A 273 -3.77 -1.38 5.85
CA TYR A 273 -2.89 -1.04 6.98
C TYR A 273 -3.60 -0.95 8.34
N THR A 274 -4.83 -0.44 8.36
CA THR A 274 -5.56 -0.12 9.60
C THR A 274 -7.08 -0.25 9.40
N THR A 275 -7.82 -0.04 10.48
CA THR A 275 -9.28 0.10 10.54
C THR A 275 -9.61 1.51 11.04
N ASN A 276 -10.74 2.07 10.60
CA ASN A 276 -11.35 3.26 11.19
C ASN A 276 -12.77 2.95 11.65
N LEU A 277 -13.18 3.55 12.77
CA LEU A 277 -14.57 3.56 13.23
C LEU A 277 -15.33 4.66 12.49
N VAL A 278 -16.56 4.39 12.03
CA VAL A 278 -17.34 5.34 11.21
C VAL A 278 -18.77 5.57 11.72
N TYR A 279 -19.28 6.78 11.50
CA TYR A 279 -20.67 7.19 11.77
C TYR A 279 -21.11 8.29 10.80
N MET A 280 -22.42 8.54 10.68
CA MET A 280 -22.95 9.60 9.82
C MET A 280 -22.65 11.01 10.36
N ASN A 281 -22.26 11.93 9.49
CA ASN A 281 -22.29 13.35 9.84
C ASN A 281 -23.74 13.84 9.91
N ASP A 282 -24.03 14.76 10.83
CA ASP A 282 -25.39 15.26 11.02
C ASP A 282 -25.78 16.32 9.99
N GLU A 283 -27.08 16.63 9.90
CA GLU A 283 -27.62 17.64 8.98
C GLU A 283 -27.08 19.05 9.25
N ALA A 284 -26.61 19.32 10.47
CA ALA A 284 -26.00 20.59 10.84
C ALA A 284 -24.53 20.70 10.41
N ASN A 285 -23.98 19.64 9.81
CA ASN A 285 -22.58 19.49 9.45
C ASN A 285 -21.67 19.78 10.66
N SER A 286 -21.94 19.14 11.81
CA SER A 286 -21.16 19.30 13.04
C SER A 286 -19.69 18.89 12.89
N ALA A 287 -19.37 18.01 11.92
CA ALA A 287 -18.00 17.70 11.52
C ALA A 287 -17.28 18.88 10.82
N ASN A 288 -18.01 19.94 10.48
CA ASN A 288 -17.53 21.16 9.86
C ASN A 288 -16.79 20.90 8.53
N PHE A 289 -17.35 20.00 7.71
CA PHE A 289 -16.82 19.75 6.38
C PHE A 289 -16.98 20.98 5.50
N ARG A 290 -15.95 21.29 4.71
CA ARG A 290 -15.99 22.42 3.77
C ARG A 290 -17.02 22.15 2.67
N GLU A 291 -17.67 23.20 2.20
CA GLU A 291 -18.64 23.12 1.10
C GLU A 291 -18.19 24.00 -0.09
N PRO A 292 -17.97 23.43 -1.28
CA PRO A 292 -17.92 21.99 -1.59
C PRO A 292 -16.64 21.32 -1.06
N SER A 293 -16.72 20.03 -0.74
CA SER A 293 -15.57 19.16 -0.50
C SER A 293 -15.95 17.69 -0.71
N PHE A 294 -14.96 16.85 -0.92
CA PHE A 294 -15.11 15.40 -0.97
C PHE A 294 -15.72 14.88 0.35
N ASP A 295 -15.28 15.39 1.50
CA ASP A 295 -15.76 14.91 2.80
C ASP A 295 -17.23 15.26 3.06
N HIS A 296 -17.64 16.46 2.67
CA HIS A 296 -19.06 16.84 2.67
C HIS A 296 -19.90 15.97 1.74
N ASP A 297 -19.35 15.66 0.56
CA ASP A 297 -20.02 14.80 -0.41
C ASP A 297 -20.15 13.35 0.07
N ARG A 298 -19.22 12.85 0.90
CA ARG A 298 -19.30 11.52 1.52
C ARG A 298 -20.23 11.50 2.75
N ASN A 299 -20.18 12.54 3.58
CA ASN A 299 -21.04 12.74 4.76
C ASN A 299 -20.95 11.65 5.84
N THR A 300 -19.79 11.01 5.96
CA THR A 300 -19.47 10.17 7.11
C THR A 300 -18.31 10.78 7.88
N VAL A 301 -18.25 10.52 9.17
CA VAL A 301 -17.14 10.85 10.04
C VAL A 301 -16.53 9.56 10.50
N ASP A 302 -15.24 9.57 10.70
CA ASP A 302 -14.50 8.45 11.20
C ASP A 302 -13.36 8.91 12.10
N TYR A 303 -12.87 7.96 12.87
CA TYR A 303 -11.79 8.15 13.80
C TYR A 303 -11.18 6.79 14.13
N GLN A 304 -10.09 6.79 14.88
CA GLN A 304 -9.46 5.58 15.36
C GLN A 304 -9.75 5.38 16.84
N ASP A 305 -10.01 4.15 17.25
CA ASP A 305 -10.22 3.84 18.66
C ASP A 305 -8.91 4.00 19.43
N ASP A 306 -8.90 4.85 20.45
CA ASP A 306 -7.71 5.08 21.28
C ASP A 306 -7.25 3.83 22.04
N ARG A 307 -8.11 2.81 22.16
CA ARG A 307 -7.77 1.51 22.77
C ARG A 307 -6.93 0.64 21.84
N TRP A 308 -6.91 0.91 20.53
CA TRP A 308 -6.07 0.16 19.59
C TRP A 308 -4.60 0.58 19.72
N PRO A 309 -3.64 -0.36 19.64
CA PRO A 309 -2.22 -0.04 19.74
C PRO A 309 -1.79 1.03 18.73
N SER A 310 -1.16 2.08 19.25
CA SER A 310 -0.51 3.14 18.46
C SER A 310 0.77 2.65 17.80
N THR A 311 1.18 3.33 16.74
CA THR A 311 2.39 2.99 15.98
C THR A 311 3.27 4.22 15.79
N GLY A 312 4.31 4.11 14.95
CA GLY A 312 5.12 5.27 14.54
C GLY A 312 4.27 6.35 13.88
N SER A 313 3.20 6.00 13.19
CA SER A 313 2.34 6.91 12.45
C SER A 313 1.03 7.15 13.21
N SER A 314 0.62 8.40 13.31
CA SER A 314 -0.62 8.80 13.98
C SER A 314 -1.89 8.29 13.28
N TRP A 315 -1.85 8.12 11.96
CA TRP A 315 -2.95 7.59 11.15
C TRP A 315 -3.07 6.07 11.20
N LEU A 316 -2.12 5.35 11.79
CA LEU A 316 -2.04 3.89 11.74
C LEU A 316 -2.19 3.32 13.15
N LYS A 317 -3.29 2.61 13.37
CA LYS A 317 -3.53 1.78 14.57
C LYS A 317 -3.55 0.30 14.20
N VAL A 318 -3.18 -0.55 15.14
CA VAL A 318 -3.18 -2.00 14.92
C VAL A 318 -4.57 -2.58 15.19
N ASN A 319 -5.32 -2.86 14.13
CA ASN A 319 -6.56 -3.63 14.21
C ASN A 319 -6.68 -4.61 13.01
N PRO A 320 -6.11 -5.83 13.14
CA PRO A 320 -6.04 -6.82 12.06
C PRO A 320 -7.42 -7.32 11.60
N ARG A 321 -8.47 -7.20 12.42
CA ARG A 321 -9.82 -7.65 12.05
C ARG A 321 -10.34 -6.90 10.82
N GLY A 322 -9.94 -5.66 10.61
CA GLY A 322 -10.30 -4.89 9.42
C GLY A 322 -9.80 -5.51 8.12
N MET A 323 -8.59 -6.10 8.11
CA MET A 323 -8.05 -6.79 6.94
C MET A 323 -8.95 -7.96 6.52
N TYR A 324 -9.35 -8.79 7.49
CA TYR A 324 -10.31 -9.87 7.26
C TYR A 324 -11.66 -9.35 6.73
N ASN A 325 -12.18 -8.26 7.32
CA ASN A 325 -13.47 -7.69 6.95
C ASN A 325 -13.46 -7.10 5.53
N VAL A 326 -12.40 -6.37 5.15
CA VAL A 326 -12.25 -5.79 3.80
C VAL A 326 -12.14 -6.88 2.75
N LEU A 327 -11.33 -7.92 2.96
CA LEU A 327 -11.21 -9.02 2.01
C LEU A 327 -12.55 -9.72 1.76
N ASN A 328 -13.31 -9.94 2.84
CA ASN A 328 -14.66 -10.46 2.76
C ASN A 328 -15.65 -9.50 2.07
N TRP A 329 -15.50 -8.19 2.25
CA TRP A 329 -16.29 -7.18 1.54
C TRP A 329 -15.98 -7.19 0.04
N ILE A 330 -14.69 -7.17 -0.35
CA ILE A 330 -14.24 -7.28 -1.75
C ILE A 330 -14.85 -8.51 -2.41
N ARG A 331 -14.80 -9.65 -1.72
CA ARG A 331 -15.35 -10.90 -2.21
C ARG A 331 -16.84 -10.79 -2.54
N ARG A 332 -17.63 -10.20 -1.64
CA ARG A 332 -19.07 -10.07 -1.81
C ARG A 332 -19.43 -9.03 -2.86
N GLU A 333 -18.76 -7.88 -2.84
CA GLU A 333 -19.08 -6.73 -3.71
C GLU A 333 -18.67 -6.96 -5.16
N TYR A 334 -17.51 -7.59 -5.38
CA TYR A 334 -16.87 -7.68 -6.69
C TYR A 334 -16.76 -9.10 -7.23
N ASN A 335 -17.60 -10.01 -6.71
CA ASN A 335 -17.68 -11.41 -7.17
C ASN A 335 -16.34 -12.17 -7.05
N ASN A 336 -15.69 -12.06 -5.89
CA ASN A 336 -14.46 -12.76 -5.52
C ASN A 336 -13.31 -12.66 -6.53
N PRO A 337 -12.85 -11.45 -6.90
CA PRO A 337 -11.75 -11.30 -7.83
C PRO A 337 -10.44 -11.83 -7.20
N PRO A 338 -9.43 -12.21 -8.03
CA PRO A 338 -8.09 -12.54 -7.53
C PRO A 338 -7.46 -11.35 -6.81
N VAL A 339 -7.24 -11.44 -5.50
CA VAL A 339 -6.68 -10.35 -4.68
C VAL A 339 -5.18 -10.52 -4.48
N TRP A 340 -4.45 -9.41 -4.65
CA TRP A 340 -3.07 -9.25 -4.21
C TRP A 340 -3.04 -8.18 -3.13
N VAL A 341 -2.61 -8.53 -1.92
CA VAL A 341 -2.27 -7.54 -0.90
C VAL A 341 -0.92 -6.96 -1.30
N THR A 342 -0.91 -5.79 -1.93
CA THR A 342 0.27 -5.20 -2.57
C THR A 342 1.09 -4.31 -1.63
N GLU A 343 0.51 -3.94 -0.50
CA GLU A 343 1.18 -3.36 0.66
C GLU A 343 0.42 -3.69 1.96
N ASN A 344 1.18 -4.04 3.00
CA ASN A 344 0.74 -4.10 4.39
C ASN A 344 1.98 -4.00 5.29
N GLY A 345 1.91 -3.20 6.34
CA GLY A 345 3.08 -2.90 7.17
C GLY A 345 2.77 -2.00 8.35
N VAL A 346 3.78 -1.75 9.18
CA VAL A 346 3.63 -0.89 10.36
C VAL A 346 4.89 -0.07 10.61
N SER A 347 4.69 1.18 11.01
CA SER A 347 5.76 2.10 11.33
C SER A 347 6.20 1.99 12.79
N ASP A 348 7.49 2.27 13.02
CA ASP A 348 8.02 2.68 14.30
C ASP A 348 8.87 3.95 14.13
N ARG A 349 9.59 4.34 15.19
CA ARG A 349 10.46 5.52 15.21
C ARG A 349 11.96 5.16 15.09
N GLY A 350 12.29 3.89 14.82
CA GLY A 350 13.66 3.39 14.67
C GLY A 350 14.01 2.23 15.60
N GLY A 351 15.27 1.81 15.52
CA GLY A 351 15.80 0.64 16.23
C GLY A 351 15.72 -0.64 15.38
N THR A 352 16.46 -1.67 15.79
CA THR A 352 16.47 -2.97 15.08
C THR A 352 15.72 -4.08 15.81
N ARG A 353 15.41 -3.92 17.10
CA ARG A 353 14.54 -4.85 17.83
C ARG A 353 13.09 -4.37 17.80
N ASP A 354 12.37 -4.74 16.75
CA ASP A 354 11.03 -4.24 16.42
C ASP A 354 9.92 -5.28 16.69
N VAL A 355 9.79 -5.69 17.96
CA VAL A 355 8.84 -6.75 18.38
C VAL A 355 7.38 -6.46 18.02
N GLN A 356 6.97 -5.18 18.04
CA GLN A 356 5.62 -4.78 17.64
C GLN A 356 5.37 -5.02 16.16
N ARG A 357 6.38 -4.82 15.30
CA ARG A 357 6.30 -5.11 13.86
C ARG A 357 6.22 -6.61 13.61
N VAL A 358 6.98 -7.42 14.36
CA VAL A 358 6.87 -8.89 14.29
C VAL A 358 5.43 -9.31 14.60
N GLN A 359 4.84 -8.81 15.68
CA GLN A 359 3.47 -9.15 16.07
C GLN A 359 2.45 -8.68 15.02
N TYR A 360 2.59 -7.45 14.51
CA TYR A 360 1.73 -6.92 13.46
C TYR A 360 1.65 -7.84 12.24
N PHE A 361 2.79 -8.29 11.71
CA PHE A 361 2.82 -9.18 10.55
C PHE A 361 2.12 -10.51 10.85
N LYS A 362 2.35 -11.12 12.02
CA LYS A 362 1.68 -12.36 12.41
C LYS A 362 0.16 -12.17 12.47
N ASP A 363 -0.30 -11.09 13.09
CA ASP A 363 -1.73 -10.83 13.28
C ASP A 363 -2.45 -10.55 11.96
N TYR A 364 -1.88 -9.72 11.09
CA TYR A 364 -2.45 -9.41 9.78
C TYR A 364 -2.40 -10.60 8.81
N LEU A 365 -1.32 -11.38 8.81
CA LEU A 365 -1.25 -12.60 8.01
C LEU A 365 -2.28 -13.64 8.48
N ASN A 366 -2.50 -13.79 9.80
CA ASN A 366 -3.57 -14.63 10.32
C ASN A 366 -4.96 -14.16 9.86
N ALA A 367 -5.24 -12.85 9.90
CA ALA A 367 -6.50 -12.30 9.40
C ALA A 367 -6.72 -12.56 7.90
N ILE A 368 -5.66 -12.51 7.09
CA ILE A 368 -5.72 -12.88 5.66
C ILE A 368 -6.00 -14.37 5.51
N LEU A 369 -5.31 -15.23 6.27
CA LEU A 369 -5.53 -16.67 6.23
C LEU A 369 -6.96 -17.05 6.63
N ASP A 370 -7.53 -16.39 7.64
CA ASP A 370 -8.94 -16.59 8.01
C ASP A 370 -9.89 -16.15 6.88
N ALA A 371 -9.56 -15.09 6.13
CA ALA A 371 -10.34 -14.67 4.97
C ALA A 371 -10.24 -15.67 3.80
N ILE A 372 -9.07 -16.27 3.60
CA ILE A 372 -8.86 -17.36 2.63
C ILE A 372 -9.66 -18.60 3.03
N ASP A 373 -9.62 -18.99 4.31
CA ASP A 373 -10.40 -20.11 4.85
C ASP A 373 -11.90 -19.91 4.62
N ASP A 374 -12.38 -18.66 4.71
CA ASP A 374 -13.76 -18.31 4.39
C ASP A 374 -14.06 -18.26 2.89
N GLY A 375 -13.05 -18.31 2.01
CA GLY A 375 -13.19 -18.43 0.55
C GLY A 375 -12.81 -17.19 -0.26
N CYS A 376 -12.08 -16.22 0.31
CA CYS A 376 -11.51 -15.10 -0.46
C CYS A 376 -10.34 -15.57 -1.32
N ASP A 377 -10.30 -15.20 -2.61
CA ASP A 377 -9.23 -15.57 -3.55
C ASP A 377 -7.99 -14.67 -3.40
N VAL A 378 -7.30 -14.73 -2.25
CA VAL A 378 -6.06 -13.98 -2.02
C VAL A 378 -4.86 -14.78 -2.51
N ARG A 379 -4.15 -14.26 -3.51
CA ARG A 379 -3.08 -14.97 -4.22
C ARG A 379 -1.67 -14.50 -3.87
N GLY A 380 -1.53 -13.27 -3.36
CA GLY A 380 -0.23 -12.70 -3.02
C GLY A 380 -0.29 -11.72 -1.87
N TYR A 381 0.83 -11.58 -1.16
CA TYR A 381 1.03 -10.63 -0.08
C TYR A 381 2.40 -9.96 -0.23
N VAL A 382 2.47 -8.64 -0.18
CA VAL A 382 3.68 -7.85 -0.33
C VAL A 382 3.86 -6.95 0.91
N ALA A 383 4.91 -7.20 1.69
CA ALA A 383 5.20 -6.41 2.88
C ALA A 383 5.66 -4.98 2.50
N TRP A 384 5.13 -3.98 3.19
CA TRP A 384 5.65 -2.62 3.20
C TRP A 384 6.49 -2.39 4.46
N SER A 385 7.80 -2.21 4.38
CA SER A 385 8.64 -2.19 3.16
C SER A 385 9.93 -3.00 3.35
N LEU A 386 10.68 -3.25 2.26
CA LEU A 386 11.97 -3.95 2.34
C LEU A 386 12.93 -3.27 3.31
N MET A 387 13.02 -1.95 3.24
CA MET A 387 13.94 -1.17 4.05
C MET A 387 13.33 0.19 4.35
N ASP A 388 13.82 0.82 5.43
CA ASP A 388 13.44 2.18 5.73
C ASP A 388 13.69 3.08 4.51
N ASN A 389 12.76 3.97 4.23
CA ASN A 389 12.83 4.86 3.07
C ASN A 389 12.39 6.29 3.43
N PHE A 390 12.21 7.13 2.41
CA PHE A 390 11.67 8.47 2.56
C PHE A 390 10.14 8.40 2.57
N GLU A 391 9.56 8.51 3.76
CA GLU A 391 8.13 8.40 4.03
C GLU A 391 7.44 9.76 3.80
N TRP A 392 7.53 10.26 2.57
CA TRP A 392 6.79 11.43 2.10
C TRP A 392 6.93 12.65 3.04
N LEU A 393 5.82 13.16 3.59
CA LEU A 393 5.83 14.30 4.51
C LEU A 393 6.46 14.00 5.87
N ALA A 394 6.47 12.73 6.30
CA ALA A 394 7.14 12.30 7.53
C ALA A 394 8.66 12.20 7.36
N GLY A 395 9.15 12.32 6.12
CA GLY A 395 10.57 12.29 5.78
C GLY A 395 11.23 10.99 6.23
N LEU A 396 12.17 11.09 7.17
CA LEU A 396 12.96 9.95 7.65
C LEU A 396 12.61 9.54 9.09
N THR A 397 11.51 10.08 9.63
CA THR A 397 11.13 9.94 11.06
C THR A 397 10.20 8.76 11.33
N GLU A 398 9.51 8.26 10.32
CA GLU A 398 8.66 7.08 10.39
C GLU A 398 9.34 5.95 9.60
N ARG A 399 9.47 4.79 10.24
CA ARG A 399 10.27 3.67 9.73
C ARG A 399 9.39 2.46 9.50
N PHE A 400 9.17 2.09 8.25
CA PHE A 400 8.37 0.92 7.85
C PHE A 400 9.22 -0.30 7.46
N GLY A 401 10.53 -0.15 7.34
CA GLY A 401 11.39 -1.18 6.75
C GLY A 401 11.56 -2.42 7.63
N LEU A 402 11.59 -3.60 6.99
CA LEU A 402 12.15 -4.81 7.59
C LEU A 402 13.66 -4.67 7.84
N TYR A 403 14.35 -3.89 7.01
CA TYR A 403 15.74 -3.52 7.19
C TYR A 403 15.84 -2.06 7.64
N TYR A 404 16.59 -1.84 8.72
CA TYR A 404 16.99 -0.51 9.17
C TYR A 404 17.96 0.10 8.17
N VAL A 405 17.81 1.38 7.85
CA VAL A 405 18.78 2.14 7.03
C VAL A 405 19.45 3.22 7.86
N ASP A 406 20.78 3.18 7.89
CA ASP A 406 21.60 4.25 8.44
C ASP A 406 21.70 5.41 7.43
N TYR A 407 20.95 6.48 7.70
CA TYR A 407 20.95 7.67 6.86
C TYR A 407 22.14 8.60 7.11
N THR A 408 22.88 8.41 8.20
CA THR A 408 24.09 9.18 8.51
C THR A 408 25.30 8.61 7.78
N ASP A 409 25.31 7.31 7.51
CA ASP A 409 26.30 6.65 6.67
C ASP A 409 26.05 6.96 5.17
N PRO A 410 27.01 7.58 4.46
CA PRO A 410 26.91 7.80 3.01
C PRO A 410 26.69 6.52 2.20
N ALA A 411 27.16 5.36 2.68
CA ALA A 411 26.92 4.07 2.03
C ALA A 411 25.48 3.56 2.20
N ARG A 412 24.70 4.18 3.10
CA ARG A 412 23.33 3.79 3.45
C ARG A 412 23.28 2.33 3.88
N THR A 413 24.12 1.94 4.82
CA THR A 413 24.20 0.55 5.29
C THR A 413 22.84 0.08 5.82
N ARG A 414 22.48 -1.17 5.51
CA ARG A 414 21.20 -1.78 5.90
C ARG A 414 21.42 -2.94 6.87
N TYR A 415 20.62 -2.96 7.94
CA TYR A 415 20.68 -4.00 8.98
C TYR A 415 19.33 -4.69 9.12
N ALA A 416 19.31 -6.02 9.10
CA ALA A 416 18.08 -6.79 9.31
C ALA A 416 17.53 -6.56 10.72
N LYS A 417 16.27 -6.10 10.81
CA LYS A 417 15.56 -5.99 12.09
C LYS A 417 15.04 -7.38 12.54
N SER A 418 14.51 -7.47 13.76
CA SER A 418 13.79 -8.68 14.22
C SER A 418 12.70 -9.10 13.24
N SER A 419 11.95 -8.15 12.69
CA SER A 419 10.90 -8.39 11.70
C SER A 419 11.42 -8.98 10.38
N ALA A 420 12.59 -8.59 9.88
CA ALA A 420 13.19 -9.21 8.68
C ALA A 420 13.41 -10.71 8.90
N ARG A 421 13.96 -11.08 10.06
CA ARG A 421 14.22 -12.49 10.39
C ARG A 421 12.93 -13.28 10.57
N ALA A 422 11.97 -12.73 11.31
CA ALA A 422 10.67 -13.36 11.54
C ALA A 422 9.89 -13.53 10.23
N PHE A 423 9.82 -12.49 9.41
CA PHE A 423 9.16 -12.55 8.10
C PHE A 423 9.85 -13.57 7.19
N GLY A 424 11.19 -13.59 7.14
CA GLY A 424 11.94 -14.60 6.40
C GLY A 424 11.70 -16.03 6.90
N ASN A 425 11.51 -16.23 8.21
CA ASN A 425 11.10 -17.53 8.77
C ASN A 425 9.70 -17.93 8.28
N ILE A 426 8.73 -17.01 8.33
CA ILE A 426 7.36 -17.24 7.83
C ILE A 426 7.39 -17.63 6.35
N VAL A 427 8.16 -16.91 5.53
CA VAL A 427 8.29 -17.17 4.09
C VAL A 427 8.97 -18.50 3.80
N ARG A 428 10.00 -18.89 4.55
CA ARG A 428 10.69 -20.18 4.34
C ARG A 428 9.86 -21.36 4.80
N ASN A 429 9.23 -21.24 5.96
CA ASN A 429 8.49 -22.34 6.59
C ASN A 429 7.05 -22.42 6.10
N ARG A 430 6.56 -21.36 5.44
CA ARG A 430 5.18 -21.21 4.96
C ARG A 430 4.18 -21.48 6.09
N MET A 431 4.49 -20.91 7.25
CA MET A 431 3.78 -21.11 8.50
C MET A 431 4.05 -19.92 9.43
N ILE A 432 3.05 -19.53 10.21
CA ILE A 432 3.20 -18.52 11.25
C ILE A 432 3.44 -19.24 12.58
N ASP A 433 4.67 -19.18 13.09
CA ASP A 433 4.97 -19.63 14.45
C ASP A 433 4.63 -18.50 15.45
N PRO A 434 3.64 -18.69 16.34
CA PRO A 434 3.26 -17.66 17.31
C PRO A 434 4.42 -17.27 18.23
N ASN A 435 5.36 -18.18 18.51
CA ASN A 435 6.46 -17.97 19.45
C ASN A 435 7.74 -17.43 18.80
N ASP A 436 7.83 -17.36 17.47
CA ASP A 436 9.03 -16.90 16.77
C ASP A 436 9.25 -15.38 16.96
N MET A 437 10.15 -15.02 17.87
CA MET A 437 10.53 -13.64 18.19
C MET A 437 12.06 -13.50 18.11
N PRO A 438 12.64 -13.49 16.89
CA PRO A 438 14.09 -13.48 16.73
C PRO A 438 14.69 -12.12 17.09
N GLU A 439 15.86 -12.14 17.70
CA GLU A 439 16.68 -10.94 17.94
C GLU A 439 17.26 -10.39 16.62
N PRO A 440 17.51 -9.07 16.49
CA PRO A 440 18.21 -8.56 15.31
C PRO A 440 19.67 -9.05 15.30
N GLU A 441 20.28 -9.08 14.12
CA GLU A 441 21.70 -9.43 14.00
C GLU A 441 22.59 -8.38 14.68
N ILE A 442 22.25 -7.10 14.49
CA ILE A 442 22.90 -5.97 15.12
C ILE A 442 21.86 -5.20 15.89
N TYR A 443 22.07 -5.03 17.20
CA TYR A 443 21.19 -4.24 18.06
C TYR A 443 21.53 -2.75 17.93
N ILE A 444 20.59 -1.99 17.38
CA ILE A 444 20.59 -0.53 17.35
C ILE A 444 19.38 -0.11 18.20
N PRO A 445 19.58 0.66 19.28
CA PRO A 445 18.47 1.07 20.15
C PRO A 445 17.50 1.98 19.41
N GLY A 446 16.21 1.82 19.70
CA GLY A 446 15.18 2.77 19.28
C GLY A 446 15.25 4.08 20.07
N PRO A 447 14.50 5.12 19.66
CA PRO A 447 14.40 6.36 20.42
C PRO A 447 13.93 6.10 21.86
N GLY A 448 14.70 6.57 22.84
CA GLY A 448 14.41 6.39 24.26
C GLY A 448 14.98 5.12 24.89
N GLU A 449 15.60 4.24 24.09
CA GLU A 449 16.33 3.07 24.60
C GLU A 449 17.82 3.40 24.79
N THR A 450 18.41 2.95 25.90
CA THR A 450 19.85 3.06 26.10
C THR A 450 20.58 1.96 25.32
N PRO A 451 21.73 2.24 24.68
CA PRO A 451 22.58 1.19 24.14
C PRO A 451 22.94 0.25 25.28
N ALA A 452 22.72 -1.06 25.10
CA ALA A 452 23.18 -2.04 26.07
C ALA A 452 24.71 -1.92 26.20
N THR A 453 25.20 -1.48 27.36
CA THR A 453 26.62 -1.54 27.71
C THR A 453 27.02 -3.00 27.67
N THR A 454 27.67 -3.43 26.60
CA THR A 454 28.19 -4.79 26.49
C THR A 454 29.43 -4.86 27.37
N THR A 455 29.27 -5.25 28.64
CA THR A 455 30.36 -5.87 29.39
C THR A 455 30.64 -7.20 28.71
N ILE A 456 31.68 -7.22 27.87
CA ILE A 456 32.28 -8.46 27.39
C ILE A 456 32.81 -9.19 28.63
N HIS A 457 32.05 -10.15 29.15
CA HIS A 457 32.61 -11.16 30.03
C HIS A 457 33.38 -12.15 29.15
N PRO A 458 34.70 -12.30 29.33
CA PRO A 458 35.46 -13.29 28.57
C PRO A 458 34.94 -14.68 28.94
N THR A 459 34.50 -15.42 27.93
CA THR A 459 34.03 -16.80 28.08
C THR A 459 35.22 -17.66 28.50
N THR A 460 35.25 -18.05 29.77
CA THR A 460 36.19 -19.08 30.25
C THR A 460 35.78 -20.41 29.64
N THR A 461 36.58 -20.92 28.71
CA THR A 461 36.55 -22.32 28.25
C THR A 461 36.63 -23.25 29.46
N VAL A 462 35.57 -24.00 29.73
CA VAL A 462 35.61 -25.20 30.58
C VAL A 462 35.39 -26.41 29.68
N ARG A 463 36.45 -27.21 29.55
CA ARG A 463 36.41 -28.56 28.99
C ARG A 463 35.48 -29.43 29.85
N ALA A 464 34.44 -29.99 29.26
CA ALA A 464 33.67 -31.07 29.88
C ALA A 464 34.44 -32.39 29.74
N THR A 465 34.90 -32.94 30.85
CA THR A 465 35.31 -34.35 30.99
C THR A 465 34.08 -35.21 31.21
N THR A 466 33.96 -36.28 30.44
CA THR A 466 32.96 -37.35 30.52
C THR A 466 33.11 -38.16 31.81
N THR A 467 31.99 -38.40 32.50
CA THR A 467 31.81 -39.59 33.36
C THR A 467 30.37 -40.08 33.25
N ASN A 468 30.24 -41.33 32.82
CA ASN A 468 29.02 -42.14 32.87
C ASN A 468 28.61 -42.43 34.31
N THR A 469 27.31 -42.45 34.58
CA THR A 469 26.64 -43.44 35.45
C THR A 469 25.19 -43.57 35.01
N ASP A 470 24.78 -44.82 34.80
CA ASP A 470 23.44 -45.31 34.50
C ASP A 470 22.51 -45.30 35.72
N ASP A 471 21.24 -45.68 35.46
CA ASP A 471 20.12 -46.04 36.37
C ASP A 471 19.19 -44.87 36.78
N ASP A 472 17.85 -44.93 36.76
CA ASP A 472 16.83 -45.86 36.24
C ASP A 472 15.46 -45.15 36.35
N ASP A 473 14.52 -45.53 35.47
CA ASP A 473 13.04 -45.42 35.44
C ASP A 473 12.23 -44.33 36.17
N GLY A 474 11.23 -43.80 35.45
CA GLY A 474 10.06 -43.11 35.99
C GLY A 474 9.17 -42.44 34.94
N ASP A 475 8.23 -43.21 34.39
CA ASP A 475 7.09 -42.76 33.57
C ASP A 475 6.30 -41.63 34.27
N ASP A 476 5.96 -40.57 33.52
CA ASP A 476 4.66 -39.91 33.71
C ASP A 476 4.16 -39.25 32.41
N ASP A 477 2.97 -39.67 32.01
CA ASP A 477 2.22 -39.26 30.83
C ASP A 477 1.75 -37.80 30.97
N GLY A 478 2.20 -36.94 30.07
CA GLY A 478 1.75 -35.55 29.96
C GLY A 478 1.35 -35.22 28.53
N SER A 479 0.08 -35.45 28.21
CA SER A 479 -0.55 -35.17 26.92
C SER A 479 -0.33 -33.72 26.45
N ALA A 480 0.63 -33.52 25.55
CA ALA A 480 0.70 -32.33 24.73
C ALA A 480 -0.11 -32.56 23.45
N THR A 481 -1.39 -32.15 23.47
CA THR A 481 -2.18 -31.96 22.26
C THR A 481 -1.57 -30.80 21.46
N GLY A 482 -0.52 -31.09 20.71
CA GLY A 482 0.02 -30.20 19.70
C GLY A 482 -0.90 -30.20 18.49
N LEU A 483 -1.83 -29.25 18.45
CA LEU A 483 -2.62 -28.98 17.25
C LEU A 483 -1.72 -28.26 16.24
N MET A 484 -0.99 -29.03 15.42
CA MET A 484 -0.33 -28.49 14.22
C MET A 484 -1.40 -28.05 13.23
N ILE A 485 -1.70 -26.75 13.18
CA ILE A 485 -2.43 -26.15 12.06
C ILE A 485 -1.37 -25.63 11.08
N SER A 486 -1.09 -26.44 10.05
CA SER A 486 -0.30 -26.01 8.90
C SER A 486 -1.21 -25.23 7.96
N LYS A 487 -1.09 -23.89 7.93
CA LYS A 487 -1.72 -23.03 6.92
C LYS A 487 -0.69 -22.73 5.81
N ILE A 488 -0.87 -23.35 4.64
CA ILE A 488 -0.06 -23.22 3.39
C ILE A 488 -0.93 -22.42 2.39
N LEU A 489 -0.53 -21.44 1.56
CA LEU A 489 0.72 -20.71 1.28
C LEU A 489 0.38 -19.58 0.29
N LEU A 490 0.55 -18.31 0.67
CA LEU A 490 0.48 -17.15 -0.25
C LEU A 490 1.82 -16.95 -0.96
N ALA A 491 1.80 -16.47 -2.21
CA ALA A 491 3.01 -15.88 -2.79
C ALA A 491 3.41 -14.69 -1.92
N ALA A 492 4.59 -14.75 -1.30
CA ALA A 492 5.05 -13.70 -0.40
C ALA A 492 6.05 -12.82 -1.16
N GLY A 493 5.84 -11.52 -1.11
CA GLY A 493 6.65 -10.50 -1.74
C GLY A 493 6.99 -9.36 -0.80
N ILE A 494 7.78 -8.42 -1.29
CA ILE A 494 8.15 -7.22 -0.54
C ILE A 494 8.26 -6.00 -1.45
N GLY A 495 7.87 -4.82 -0.96
CA GLY A 495 7.79 -3.59 -1.73
C GLY A 495 8.80 -2.51 -1.31
N VAL A 496 9.24 -1.67 -2.26
CA VAL A 496 9.90 -0.37 -2.01
C VAL A 496 9.48 0.65 -3.07
N THR A 497 9.21 1.88 -2.63
CA THR A 497 9.13 3.04 -3.53
C THR A 497 10.50 3.69 -3.63
N VAL A 498 11.05 3.77 -4.85
CA VAL A 498 12.34 4.41 -5.10
C VAL A 498 12.09 5.85 -5.53
N LEU A 499 11.92 6.77 -4.57
CA LEU A 499 12.12 8.20 -4.82
C LEU A 499 13.62 8.49 -4.84
N LEU A 500 14.22 8.30 -6.00
CA LEU A 500 15.52 8.89 -6.27
C LEU A 500 15.28 10.35 -6.68
N ILE A 501 15.48 11.27 -5.73
CA ILE A 501 15.66 12.70 -6.02
C ILE A 501 16.71 12.77 -7.13
N ALA A 502 16.33 13.33 -8.28
CA ALA A 502 17.28 13.61 -9.34
C ALA A 502 18.25 14.67 -8.83
N ASP A 503 19.51 14.28 -8.58
CA ASP A 503 20.59 15.24 -8.57
C ASP A 503 20.66 15.85 -9.98
N TYR A 504 20.30 17.13 -10.07
CA TYR A 504 20.46 17.95 -11.29
C TYR A 504 21.93 18.27 -11.56
#